data_AF-X1B4V5-F1
#
_entry.id   AF-X1B4V5-F1
#
_cell.length_a   1.000
_cell.length_b   1.000
_cell.length_c   1.000
_cell.angle_alpha   90.00
_cell.angle_beta   90.00
_cell.angle_gamma   90.00
#
_symmetry.space_group_name_H-M   'P 1'
#
loop_
_entity.id
_entity.type
_entity.pdbx_description
1 polymer ?
#
loop_
_entity_poly.entity_id
_entity_poly.type
_entity_poly.pdbx_seq_one_letter_code
_entity_poly.pdbx_strand_id
1 'polypeptide(L)'
;MVKIILSGEIGWEINPDDIREKLDKAAGEDLEVHMISPGGGVMSGIEIFNIFRDYKRDYPESQNILLIKGFVASMGTYIAVNPAFDLVAAEDNVPWMIHNPYGGIVGYSAGARIC
;
A
#
# COMPACT_ATOMS: atom_id res chain seq x y z
N MET A 1 11.52 -14.92 7.29
CA MET A 1 11.09 -13.51 7.33
C MET A 1 11.66 -12.80 6.11
N VAL A 2 10.78 -12.32 5.23
CA VAL A 2 11.11 -11.73 3.93
C VAL A 2 10.96 -10.22 4.00
N LYS A 3 11.98 -9.50 3.52
CA LYS A 3 11.96 -8.04 3.47
C LYS A 3 11.39 -7.55 2.15
N ILE A 4 10.40 -6.67 2.22
CA ILE A 4 9.78 -6.02 1.05
C ILE A 4 9.92 -4.51 1.17
N ILE A 5 10.38 -3.85 0.12
CA ILE A 5 10.52 -2.39 0.09
C ILE A 5 9.45 -1.81 -0.85
N LEU A 6 8.65 -0.89 -0.29
CA LEU A 6 7.65 -0.09 -0.98
C LEU A 6 8.11 1.37 -0.93
N SER A 7 8.78 1.83 -1.99
CA SER A 7 9.34 3.18 -2.07
C SER A 7 8.93 3.86 -3.36
N GLY A 8 8.21 4.98 -3.25
CA GLY A 8 7.76 5.79 -4.40
C GLY A 8 6.24 5.93 -4.48
N GLU A 9 5.77 6.32 -5.66
CA GLU A 9 4.35 6.54 -5.94
C GLU A 9 3.62 5.22 -6.22
N ILE A 10 2.44 5.09 -5.62
CA ILE A 10 1.54 3.95 -5.83
C ILE A 10 1.00 4.00 -7.26
N GLY A 11 1.25 2.93 -8.01
CA GLY A 11 0.90 2.82 -9.44
C GLY A 11 2.00 3.28 -10.41
N TRP A 12 3.18 3.67 -9.91
CA TRP A 12 4.35 3.99 -10.72
C TRP A 12 5.55 3.15 -10.32
N GLU A 13 6.19 3.45 -9.18
CA GLU A 13 7.28 2.64 -8.63
C GLU A 13 6.75 1.50 -7.75
N ILE A 14 5.57 1.68 -7.15
CA ILE A 14 4.91 0.66 -6.34
C ILE A 14 3.72 0.10 -7.11
N ASN A 15 3.95 -0.98 -7.86
CA ASN A 15 2.91 -1.64 -8.66
C ASN A 15 2.33 -2.89 -7.99
N PRO A 16 1.03 -3.17 -8.19
CA PRO A 16 0.39 -4.38 -7.65
C PRO A 16 1.05 -5.69 -8.09
N ASP A 17 1.43 -5.81 -9.37
CA ASP A 17 2.02 -7.04 -9.90
C ASP A 17 3.38 -7.35 -9.26
N ASP A 18 4.23 -6.34 -9.06
CA ASP A 18 5.52 -6.50 -8.38
C ASP A 18 5.34 -6.94 -6.92
N ILE A 19 4.30 -6.45 -6.25
CA ILE A 19 3.98 -6.86 -4.87
C ILE A 19 3.48 -8.30 -4.86
N ARG A 20 2.59 -8.66 -5.78
CA ARG A 20 2.08 -10.03 -5.91
C ARG A 20 3.23 -11.01 -6.12
N GLU A 21 4.14 -10.73 -7.05
CA GLU A 21 5.31 -11.58 -7.30
C GLU A 21 6.20 -11.72 -6.06
N LYS A 22 6.43 -10.63 -5.31
CA LYS A 22 7.22 -10.67 -4.07
C LYS A 22 6.54 -11.51 -2.98
N LEU A 23 5.22 -11.44 -2.86
CA LEU A 23 4.46 -12.22 -1.88
C LEU A 23 4.35 -13.70 -2.27
N ASP A 24 4.16 -14.00 -3.55
CA ASP A 24 4.17 -15.38 -4.06
C ASP A 24 5.52 -16.05 -3.77
N LYS A 25 6.63 -15.31 -3.95
CA LYS A 25 7.98 -15.77 -3.57
C LYS A 25 8.16 -15.92 -2.07
N ALA A 26 7.47 -15.12 -1.26
CA ALA A 26 7.52 -15.23 0.19
C ALA A 26 6.79 -16.49 0.70
N ALA A 27 5.83 -17.04 -0.06
CA ALA A 27 5.23 -18.36 0.17
C ALA A 27 4.80 -18.65 1.62
N GLY A 28 4.20 -17.66 2.30
CA GLY A 28 3.74 -17.74 3.68
C GLY A 28 4.75 -17.43 4.79
N GLU A 29 5.98 -17.05 4.44
CA GLU A 29 6.94 -16.53 5.42
C GLU A 29 6.51 -15.18 6.02
N ASP A 30 6.92 -14.93 7.27
CA ASP A 30 6.76 -13.63 7.93
C ASP A 30 7.28 -12.48 7.07
N LEU A 31 6.59 -11.34 7.08
CA LEU A 31 6.94 -10.17 6.28
C LEU A 31 7.49 -9.03 7.13
N GLU A 32 8.55 -8.38 6.64
CA GLU A 32 8.99 -7.07 7.11
C GLU A 32 8.92 -6.07 5.94
N VAL A 33 7.87 -5.25 5.93
CA VAL A 33 7.59 -4.31 4.85
C VAL A 33 8.10 -2.92 5.22
N HIS A 34 8.95 -2.33 4.40
CA HIS A 34 9.45 -0.96 4.59
C HIS A 34 8.70 -0.02 3.64
N MET A 35 8.07 1.02 4.18
CA MET A 35 7.23 1.94 3.39
C MET A 35 7.71 3.38 3.45
N ILE A 36 7.81 3.98 2.26
CA ILE A 36 7.97 5.42 2.01
C ILE A 36 7.14 5.75 0.77
N SER A 37 6.01 6.43 0.93
CA SER A 37 5.14 6.76 -0.21
C SER A 37 4.39 8.08 -0.03
N PRO A 38 4.37 8.95 -1.06
CA PRO A 38 3.50 10.12 -1.07
C PRO A 38 2.03 9.78 -1.35
N GLY A 39 1.69 8.52 -1.63
CA GLY A 39 0.39 8.12 -2.16
C GLY A 39 0.47 7.74 -3.62
N GLY A 40 -0.62 7.93 -4.35
CA GLY A 40 -0.69 7.67 -5.79
C GLY A 40 -2.08 7.17 -6.22
N GLY A 41 -2.09 6.29 -7.22
CA GLY A 41 -3.30 5.74 -7.81
C GLY A 41 -4.20 5.02 -6.80
N VAL A 42 -5.44 5.49 -6.65
CA VAL A 42 -6.44 4.89 -5.75
C VAL A 42 -6.71 3.43 -6.11
N MET A 43 -6.83 3.13 -7.41
CA MET A 43 -7.10 1.75 -7.88
C MET A 43 -5.95 0.81 -7.54
N SER A 44 -4.71 1.20 -7.87
CA SER A 44 -3.51 0.43 -7.52
C SER A 44 -3.37 0.27 -6.00
N GLY A 45 -3.66 1.31 -5.22
CA GLY A 45 -3.59 1.23 -3.76
C GLY A 45 -4.63 0.27 -3.16
N ILE A 46 -5.86 0.23 -3.69
CA ILE A 46 -6.89 -0.74 -3.27
C ILE A 46 -6.48 -2.17 -3.66
N GLU A 47 -5.92 -2.36 -4.86
CA GLU A 47 -5.45 -3.69 -5.27
C GLU A 47 -4.34 -4.20 -4.36
N ILE A 48 -3.34 -3.35 -4.06
CA ILE A 48 -2.25 -3.68 -3.14
C ILE A 48 -2.79 -4.00 -1.75
N PHE A 49 -3.76 -3.23 -1.27
CA PHE A 49 -4.42 -3.50 0.01
C PHE A 49 -5.04 -4.91 0.03
N ASN A 50 -5.73 -5.30 -1.03
CA ASN A 50 -6.34 -6.62 -1.13
C ASN A 50 -5.29 -7.73 -1.27
N ILE A 51 -4.19 -7.51 -2.01
CA ILE A 51 -3.09 -8.46 -2.15
C ILE A 51 -2.50 -8.82 -0.78
N PHE A 52 -2.21 -7.85 0.08
CA PHE A 52 -1.72 -8.13 1.45
C PHE A 52 -2.76 -8.86 2.30
N ARG A 53 -4.04 -8.50 2.15
CA ARG A 53 -5.14 -9.15 2.88
C ARG A 53 -5.33 -10.60 2.46
N ASP A 54 -5.24 -10.88 1.17
CA ASP A 54 -5.29 -12.24 0.61
C ASP A 54 -4.10 -13.06 1.12
N TYR A 55 -2.90 -12.49 1.12
CA TYR A 55 -1.73 -13.15 1.68
C TYR A 55 -1.92 -13.56 3.15
N LYS A 56 -2.40 -12.64 4.01
CA LYS A 56 -2.68 -12.97 5.43
C LYS A 56 -3.83 -13.98 5.57
N ARG A 57 -4.84 -13.95 4.70
CA ARG A 57 -5.93 -14.95 4.69
C ARG A 57 -5.38 -16.34 4.37
N ASP A 58 -4.53 -16.43 3.37
CA ASP A 58 -4.00 -17.70 2.87
C ASP A 58 -2.90 -18.24 3.83
N TYR A 59 -2.21 -17.35 4.55
CA TYR A 59 -1.19 -17.66 5.55
C TYR A 59 -1.48 -16.96 6.90
N PRO A 60 -2.50 -17.41 7.66
CA PRO A 60 -2.96 -16.73 8.88
C PRO A 60 -1.91 -16.64 9.99
N GLU A 61 -0.98 -17.60 10.02
CA GLU A 61 0.10 -17.67 11.00
C GLU A 61 1.29 -16.75 10.66
N SER A 62 1.36 -16.19 9.44
CA SER A 62 2.43 -15.28 9.05
C SER A 62 2.42 -14.03 9.92
N GLN A 63 3.57 -13.63 10.48
CA GLN A 63 3.71 -12.38 11.21
C GLN A 63 4.17 -11.28 10.27
N ASN A 64 3.33 -10.27 10.06
CA ASN A 64 3.57 -9.23 9.08
C ASN A 64 3.73 -7.88 9.76
N ILE A 65 4.90 -7.27 9.60
CA ILE A 65 5.25 -5.99 10.22
C ILE A 65 5.43 -4.95 9.11
N LEU A 66 4.81 -3.79 9.29
CA LEU A 66 5.03 -2.62 8.46
C LEU A 66 5.87 -1.59 9.21
N LEU A 67 6.99 -1.18 8.62
CA LEU A 67 7.90 -0.16 9.13
C LEU A 67 7.90 1.05 8.20
N ILE A 68 7.45 2.19 8.71
CA ILE A 68 7.43 3.44 7.97
C ILE A 68 8.74 4.18 8.21
N LYS A 69 9.51 4.40 7.15
CA LYS A 69 10.91 4.84 7.24
C LYS A 69 11.17 6.29 6.85
N GLY A 70 10.16 7.04 6.40
CA GLY A 70 10.36 8.40 5.92
C GLY A 70 9.09 9.23 5.83
N PHE A 71 8.20 8.90 4.90
CA PHE A 71 6.98 9.67 4.66
C PHE A 71 5.87 8.74 4.19
N VAL A 72 4.67 8.91 4.75
CA VAL A 72 3.49 8.15 4.33
C VAL A 72 2.30 9.11 4.22
N ALA A 73 1.75 9.18 3.01
CA ALA A 73 0.63 10.07 2.71
C ALA A 73 -0.42 9.41 1.83
N SER A 74 -1.65 9.95 1.87
CA SER A 74 -2.72 9.61 0.94
C SER A 74 -2.96 8.09 0.87
N MET A 75 -2.96 7.46 -0.31
CA MET A 75 -3.09 6.00 -0.45
C MET A 75 -2.02 5.19 0.28
N GLY A 76 -0.84 5.76 0.58
CA GLY A 76 0.14 5.11 1.46
C GLY A 76 -0.40 4.91 2.88
N THR A 77 -1.11 5.89 3.43
CA THR A 77 -1.76 5.76 4.75
C THR A 77 -2.85 4.70 4.74
N TYR A 78 -3.53 4.53 3.60
CA TYR A 78 -4.58 3.53 3.43
C TYR A 78 -4.00 2.10 3.46
N ILE A 79 -2.88 1.85 2.78
CA ILE A 79 -2.17 0.57 2.86
C ILE A 79 -1.59 0.37 4.26
N ALA A 80 -1.13 1.44 4.92
CA ALA A 80 -0.52 1.34 6.24
C ALA A 80 -1.49 0.91 7.35
N VAL A 81 -2.80 1.14 7.19
CA VAL A 81 -3.83 0.68 8.15
C VAL A 81 -4.40 -0.70 7.80
N ASN A 82 -3.76 -1.45 6.89
CA ASN A 82 -4.24 -2.75 6.47
C ASN A 82 -4.17 -3.78 7.63
N PRO A 83 -5.28 -4.48 7.96
CA PRO A 83 -5.30 -5.47 9.03
C PRO A 83 -4.44 -6.71 8.76
N ALA A 84 -3.89 -6.85 7.55
CA ALA A 84 -2.90 -7.88 7.24
C ALA A 84 -1.58 -7.69 8.01
N PHE A 85 -1.30 -6.46 8.50
CA PHE A 85 -0.14 -6.15 9.32
C PHE A 85 -0.50 -6.25 10.81
N ASP A 86 0.25 -7.09 11.53
CA ASP A 86 0.08 -7.30 12.96
C ASP A 86 0.69 -6.16 13.79
N LEU A 87 1.72 -5.51 13.24
CA LEU A 87 2.36 -4.33 13.81
C LEU A 87 2.66 -3.31 12.72
N VAL A 88 2.28 -2.06 12.99
CA VAL A 88 2.66 -0.91 12.18
C VAL A 88 3.46 0.01 13.07
N ALA A 89 4.74 0.21 12.73
CA ALA A 89 5.63 1.11 13.44
C ALA A 89 6.20 2.17 12.49
N ALA A 90 6.55 3.33 13.03
CA ALA A 90 7.13 4.44 12.28
C ALA A 90 8.40 4.92 12.96
N GLU A 91 9.37 5.38 12.16
CA GLU A 91 10.49 6.17 12.68
C GLU A 91 9.98 7.48 13.29
N ASP A 92 10.74 8.06 14.20
CA ASP A 92 10.36 9.24 15.00
C ASP A 92 10.11 10.52 14.17
N ASN A 93 10.66 10.56 12.96
CA ASN A 93 10.63 11.71 12.05
C ASN A 93 9.62 11.60 10.91
N VAL A 94 8.74 10.59 10.94
CA VAL A 94 7.81 10.30 9.85
C VAL A 94 6.60 11.24 9.86
N PRO A 95 6.37 12.03 8.80
CA PRO A 95 5.10 12.70 8.61
C PRO A 95 4.05 11.70 8.11
N TRP A 96 2.86 11.77 8.73
CA TRP A 96 1.66 11.02 8.34
C TRP A 96 0.59 11.99 7.84
N MET A 97 0.08 11.80 6.61
CA MET A 97 -0.87 12.74 5.99
C MET A 97 -2.04 12.03 5.30
N ILE A 98 -3.26 12.37 5.70
CA ILE A 98 -4.50 11.86 5.10
C ILE A 98 -5.21 13.02 4.40
N HIS A 99 -5.75 12.77 3.20
CA HIS A 99 -6.62 13.71 2.50
C HIS A 99 -7.61 12.95 1.61
N ASN A 100 -8.66 13.64 1.15
CA ASN A 100 -9.63 13.07 0.21
C ASN A 100 -9.00 12.79 -1.16
N PRO A 101 -9.48 11.78 -1.92
CA PRO A 101 -9.00 11.50 -3.26
C PRO A 101 -9.00 12.75 -4.15
N TYR A 102 -7.93 12.91 -4.93
CA TYR A 102 -7.82 13.96 -5.94
C TYR A 102 -7.83 13.33 -7.32
N GLY A 103 -8.58 13.91 -8.24
CA GLY A 103 -8.70 13.43 -9.61
C GLY A 103 -9.32 14.48 -10.52
N GLY A 104 -9.26 14.23 -11.83
CA GLY A 104 -9.86 15.09 -12.84
C GLY A 104 -10.36 14.24 -14.01
N ILE A 105 -11.46 14.66 -14.61
CA ILE A 105 -12.01 14.04 -15.82
C ILE A 105 -12.06 15.11 -16.90
N VAL A 106 -11.56 14.77 -18.09
CA VAL A 106 -11.65 15.61 -19.29
C VAL A 106 -12.45 14.86 -20.34
N GLY A 107 -13.54 15.46 -20.82
CA GLY A 107 -14.40 14.84 -21.82
C GLY A 107 -15.60 15.72 -22.18
N TYR A 108 -16.46 15.20 -23.06
CA TYR A 108 -17.73 15.85 -23.39
C TYR A 108 -18.65 15.94 -22.17
N SER A 109 -19.64 16.84 -22.21
CA SER A 109 -20.50 17.20 -21.06
C SER A 109 -21.20 16.01 -20.39
N ALA A 110 -21.46 14.92 -21.11
CA ALA A 110 -21.98 13.68 -20.53
C ALA A 110 -20.97 12.96 -19.61
N GLY A 111 -19.67 13.06 -19.92
CA GLY A 111 -18.58 12.47 -19.14
C GLY A 111 -18.00 13.39 -18.05
N ALA A 112 -18.33 14.69 -18.05
CA ALA A 112 -17.81 15.67 -17.09
C ALA A 112 -18.72 15.89 -15.87
N ARG A 113 -19.78 15.10 -15.70
CA ARG A 113 -20.65 15.15 -14.50
C ARG A 113 -20.08 14.24 -13.43
N ILE A 114 -19.57 14.82 -12.34
CA ILE A 114 -19.13 14.11 -11.14
C ILE A 114 -20.03 14.58 -10.00
N CYS A 115 -20.60 13.63 -9.24
CA CYS A 115 -21.40 13.86 -8.04
C CYS A 115 -20.54 14.33 -6.87
#